data_AF-A0A9D7Z7M1-F1
#
_entry.id   AF-A0A9D7Z7M1-F1
#
_cell.length_a   1.000
_cell.length_b   1.000
_cell.length_c   1.000
_cell.angle_alpha   90.00
_cell.angle_beta   90.00
_cell.angle_gamma   90.00
#
_symmetry.space_group_name_H-M   'P 1'
#
loop_
_entity.id
_entity.type
_entity.pdbx_description
1 polymer ?
#
loop_
_entity_poly.entity_id
_entity_poly.type
_entity_poly.pdbx_seq_one_letter_code
_entity_poly.pdbx_strand_id
1 'polypeptide(L)'
;MNKMGFIVAAVITMSPLTLAVAKNVQPANKQVKQTQSNQPEQSVQKTFTSLINAVEQNNYNQFISQGNAAFKEAVTKQTFTQVSGQLAPRLKKGYSLVFLGNLNQQGYQVYLWKLTFKDSGDDILARLSLKDGKIGGFWLN
;
A
#
# COMPACT_ATOMS: atom_id res chain seq x y z
N MET A 1 2.00 12.88 -37.86
CA MET A 1 1.50 13.07 -36.48
C MET A 1 2.34 12.23 -35.53
N ASN A 2 2.96 12.92 -34.56
CA ASN A 2 3.52 12.56 -33.24
C ASN A 2 3.44 11.09 -32.74
N LYS A 3 4.36 10.55 -31.91
CA LYS A 3 5.63 11.00 -31.29
C LYS A 3 6.33 9.80 -30.61
N MET A 4 7.64 9.68 -30.81
CA MET A 4 8.72 9.39 -29.83
C MET A 4 8.58 8.21 -28.83
N GLY A 5 9.35 7.15 -29.07
CA GLY A 5 9.92 6.30 -28.01
C GLY A 5 11.42 6.59 -27.89
N PHE A 6 11.86 7.09 -26.73
CA PHE A 6 13.28 7.28 -26.42
C PHE A 6 13.84 6.01 -25.77
N ILE A 7 14.77 5.35 -26.46
CA ILE A 7 15.67 4.35 -25.89
C ILE A 7 16.93 5.10 -25.47
N VAL A 8 17.22 5.14 -24.17
CA VAL A 8 18.48 5.72 -23.67
C VAL A 8 19.48 4.59 -23.48
N ALA A 9 20.43 4.50 -24.42
CA ALA A 9 21.67 3.76 -24.25
C ALA A 9 22.70 4.69 -23.58
N ALA A 10 23.20 4.33 -22.41
CA ALA A 10 24.30 5.04 -21.77
C ALA A 10 25.63 4.42 -22.24
N VAL A 11 26.32 5.09 -23.16
CA VAL A 11 27.72 4.81 -23.50
C VAL A 11 28.59 5.64 -22.56
N ILE A 12 29.32 4.97 -21.67
CA ILE A 12 30.28 5.62 -20.75
C ILE A 12 31.64 5.60 -21.44
N THR A 13 32.15 6.77 -21.82
CA THR A 13 33.56 6.96 -22.19
C THR A 13 34.25 7.84 -21.14
N MET A 14 35.51 7.52 -20.86
CA MET A 14 36.32 8.04 -19.75
C MET A 14 36.85 9.49 -19.96
N SER A 15 37.15 10.16 -18.85
CA SER A 15 37.56 11.57 -18.60
C SER A 15 38.93 12.00 -19.22
N PRO A 16 39.43 13.28 -19.16
CA PRO A 16 39.64 14.11 -17.95
C PRO A 16 39.44 15.67 -18.03
N LEU A 17 39.20 16.25 -16.84
CA LEU A 17 39.46 17.62 -16.33
C LEU A 17 39.55 18.85 -17.26
N THR A 18 38.69 19.85 -17.01
CA THR A 18 39.06 21.28 -17.00
C THR A 18 38.38 22.01 -15.85
N LEU A 19 39.18 22.73 -15.05
CA LEU A 19 38.78 23.59 -13.94
C LEU A 19 38.37 24.96 -14.51
N ALA A 20 37.10 25.37 -14.34
CA ALA A 20 36.70 26.77 -14.51
C ALA A 20 35.56 27.09 -13.53
N VAL A 21 35.86 27.95 -12.55
CA VAL A 21 34.89 28.48 -11.58
C VAL A 21 34.03 29.52 -12.31
N ALA A 22 32.77 29.20 -12.55
CA ALA A 22 31.77 30.18 -12.98
C ALA A 22 30.48 29.95 -12.20
N LYS A 23 30.26 30.81 -11.19
CA LYS A 23 28.98 31.17 -10.55
C LYS A 23 27.90 30.07 -10.61
N ASN A 24 27.92 29.18 -9.62
CA ASN A 24 26.86 28.19 -9.37
C ASN A 24 25.51 28.89 -9.12
N VAL A 25 24.76 29.17 -10.20
CA VAL A 25 23.31 29.00 -10.14
C VAL A 25 23.11 27.50 -10.13
N GLN A 26 23.03 26.90 -8.95
CA GLN A 26 22.55 25.53 -8.82
C GLN A 26 21.12 25.51 -9.36
N PRO A 27 20.81 24.81 -10.46
CA PRO A 27 19.43 24.38 -10.63
C PRO A 27 19.19 23.44 -9.46
N ALA A 28 18.28 23.82 -8.57
CA ALA A 28 17.82 22.97 -7.48
C ALA A 28 17.14 21.74 -8.09
N ASN A 29 17.95 20.75 -8.48
CA ASN A 29 17.51 19.41 -8.78
C ASN A 29 17.09 18.81 -7.44
N LYS A 30 15.89 19.18 -6.96
CA LYS A 30 15.20 18.50 -5.88
C LYS A 30 14.81 17.11 -6.40
N GLN A 31 15.83 16.27 -6.57
CA GLN A 31 15.65 14.85 -6.82
C GLN A 31 14.76 14.31 -5.71
N VAL A 32 13.75 13.54 -6.09
CA VAL A 32 12.92 12.77 -5.16
C VAL A 32 13.90 11.90 -4.36
N LYS A 33 14.11 12.25 -3.10
CA LYS A 33 14.97 11.50 -2.19
C LYS A 33 14.33 10.13 -2.02
N GLN A 34 14.93 9.08 -2.56
CA GLN A 34 14.49 7.70 -2.30
C GLN A 34 14.56 7.46 -0.80
N THR A 35 13.40 7.36 -0.15
CA THR A 35 13.27 7.00 1.25
C THR A 35 12.84 5.54 1.35
N GLN A 36 13.70 4.73 1.96
CA GLN A 36 13.54 3.31 2.14
C GLN A 36 12.57 2.99 3.29
N SER A 37 11.53 2.22 2.99
CA SER A 37 11.16 1.01 3.73
C SER A 37 10.35 0.09 2.82
N ASN A 38 10.87 -1.11 2.56
CA ASN A 38 10.18 -2.12 1.75
C ASN A 38 9.06 -2.83 2.53
N GLN A 39 8.81 -2.46 3.80
CA GLN A 39 7.87 -3.14 4.70
C GLN A 39 7.18 -2.13 5.65
N PRO A 40 5.93 -2.41 6.07
CA PRO A 40 5.24 -1.60 7.06
C PRO A 40 5.81 -1.85 8.48
N GLU A 41 5.49 -0.97 9.42
CA GLU A 41 5.76 -1.22 10.84
C GLU A 41 5.09 -2.52 11.31
N GLN A 42 5.69 -3.22 12.27
CA GLN A 42 5.16 -4.52 12.74
C GLN A 42 3.75 -4.42 13.33
N SER A 43 3.45 -3.30 14.02
CA SER A 43 2.11 -3.01 14.55
C SER A 43 1.07 -2.95 13.43
N VAL A 44 1.39 -2.23 12.35
CA VAL A 44 0.57 -2.07 11.15
C VAL A 44 0.37 -3.41 10.46
N GLN A 45 1.44 -4.20 10.29
CA GLN A 45 1.36 -5.53 9.71
C GLN A 45 0.43 -6.45 10.53
N LYS A 46 0.53 -6.42 11.86
CA LYS A 46 -0.36 -7.19 12.75
C LYS A 46 -1.82 -6.77 12.61
N THR A 47 -2.10 -5.47 12.57
CA THR A 47 -3.46 -4.95 12.36
C THR A 47 -4.02 -5.40 11.01
N PHE A 48 -3.23 -5.27 9.94
CA PHE A 48 -3.62 -5.73 8.60
C PHE A 48 -3.92 -7.22 8.57
N THR A 49 -3.01 -8.06 9.07
CA THR A 49 -3.21 -9.52 9.11
C THR A 49 -4.42 -9.91 9.97
N SER A 50 -4.67 -9.21 11.08
CA SER A 50 -5.87 -9.46 11.90
C SER A 50 -7.17 -9.19 11.13
N LEU A 51 -7.21 -8.13 10.31
CA LEU A 51 -8.36 -7.81 9.46
C LEU A 51 -8.57 -8.86 8.37
N ILE A 52 -7.51 -9.28 7.69
CA ILE A 52 -7.59 -10.37 6.68
C ILE A 52 -8.06 -11.67 7.33
N ASN A 53 -7.52 -12.04 8.49
CA ASN A 53 -7.95 -13.23 9.23
C ASN A 53 -9.43 -13.14 9.64
N ALA A 54 -9.89 -11.96 10.05
CA ALA A 54 -11.30 -11.77 10.38
C ALA A 54 -12.19 -11.98 9.15
N VAL A 55 -11.79 -11.46 7.98
CA VAL A 55 -12.51 -11.71 6.71
C VAL A 55 -12.49 -13.19 6.35
N GLU A 56 -11.35 -13.87 6.46
CA GLU A 56 -11.21 -15.30 6.18
C GLU A 56 -12.11 -16.17 7.08
N GLN A 57 -12.21 -15.81 8.35
CA GLN A 57 -13.00 -16.53 9.37
C GLN A 57 -14.45 -16.08 9.47
N ASN A 58 -14.86 -15.08 8.68
CA ASN A 58 -16.16 -14.42 8.81
C ASN A 58 -16.44 -13.91 10.25
N ASN A 59 -15.40 -13.37 10.90
CA ASN A 59 -15.45 -12.90 12.29
C ASN A 59 -15.65 -11.38 12.38
N TYR A 60 -16.91 -10.95 12.34
CA TYR A 60 -17.29 -9.54 12.41
C TYR A 60 -16.76 -8.82 13.66
N ASN A 61 -16.87 -9.45 14.82
CA ASN A 61 -16.46 -8.83 16.09
C ASN A 61 -14.95 -8.57 16.13
N GLN A 62 -14.15 -9.50 15.60
CA GLN A 62 -12.71 -9.29 15.45
C GLN A 62 -12.42 -8.15 14.47
N PHE A 63 -13.12 -8.11 13.34
CA PHE A 63 -12.91 -7.12 12.28
C PHE A 63 -13.08 -5.68 12.78
N ILE A 64 -14.12 -5.42 13.58
CA ILE A 64 -14.40 -4.05 14.06
C ILE A 64 -13.64 -3.67 15.33
N SER A 65 -13.03 -4.63 16.04
CA SER A 65 -12.51 -4.46 17.41
C SER A 65 -11.56 -3.26 17.57
N GLN A 66 -10.61 -3.10 16.65
CA GLN A 66 -9.58 -2.07 16.65
C GLN A 66 -10.00 -0.77 15.90
N GLY A 67 -11.23 -0.74 15.40
CA GLY A 67 -11.85 0.44 14.78
C GLY A 67 -11.97 1.63 15.71
N ASN A 68 -11.84 2.83 15.13
CA ASN A 68 -12.41 4.04 15.74
C ASN A 68 -13.96 4.00 15.68
N ALA A 69 -14.61 4.99 16.29
CA ALA A 69 -16.08 5.03 16.34
C ALA A 69 -16.72 5.06 14.95
N ALA A 70 -16.23 5.92 14.05
CA ALA A 70 -16.75 6.05 12.69
C ALA A 70 -16.63 4.75 11.88
N PHE A 71 -15.50 4.03 12.00
CA PHE A 71 -15.33 2.74 11.35
C PHE A 71 -16.33 1.69 11.86
N LYS A 72 -16.53 1.63 13.18
CA LYS A 72 -17.49 0.70 13.82
C LYS A 72 -18.93 1.00 13.43
N GLU A 73 -19.25 2.27 13.22
CA GLU A 73 -20.57 2.72 12.78
C GLU A 73 -20.80 2.43 11.29
N ALA A 74 -19.79 2.67 10.44
CA ALA A 74 -19.89 2.51 9.00
C ALA A 74 -19.89 1.04 8.54
N VAL A 75 -19.19 0.15 9.25
CA VAL A 75 -19.09 -1.27 8.89
C VAL A 75 -20.24 -2.03 9.52
N THR A 76 -21.26 -2.36 8.74
CA THR A 76 -22.35 -3.23 9.20
C THR A 76 -21.95 -4.71 9.13
N LYS A 77 -22.55 -5.54 10.00
CA LYS A 77 -22.39 -7.00 9.94
C LYS A 77 -22.79 -7.59 8.58
N GLN A 78 -23.83 -7.04 7.95
CA GLN A 78 -24.30 -7.47 6.63
C GLN A 78 -23.23 -7.22 5.56
N THR A 79 -22.73 -5.98 5.44
CA THR A 79 -21.70 -5.63 4.46
C THR A 79 -20.44 -6.45 4.68
N PHE A 80 -20.00 -6.62 5.93
CA PHE A 80 -18.87 -7.49 6.26
C PHE A 80 -19.10 -8.94 5.83
N THR A 81 -20.27 -9.51 6.15
CA THR A 81 -20.58 -10.92 5.81
C THR A 81 -20.61 -11.13 4.31
N GLN A 82 -21.11 -10.16 3.53
CA GLN A 82 -21.09 -10.22 2.07
C GLN A 82 -19.67 -10.24 1.51
N VAL A 83 -18.80 -9.33 1.97
CA VAL A 83 -17.39 -9.30 1.54
C VAL A 83 -16.66 -10.59 1.97
N SER A 84 -16.87 -11.05 3.21
CA SER A 84 -16.32 -12.31 3.69
C SER A 84 -16.79 -13.50 2.87
N GLY A 85 -18.08 -13.57 2.51
CA GLY A 85 -18.61 -14.64 1.67
C GLY A 85 -17.94 -14.75 0.30
N GLN A 86 -17.54 -13.62 -0.29
CA GLN A 86 -16.83 -13.58 -1.57
C GLN A 86 -15.35 -13.94 -1.44
N LEU A 87 -14.69 -13.45 -0.39
CA LEU A 87 -13.23 -13.54 -0.27
C LEU A 87 -12.73 -14.71 0.57
N ALA A 88 -13.46 -15.13 1.60
CA ALA A 88 -13.04 -16.20 2.50
C ALA A 88 -12.71 -17.52 1.78
N PRO A 89 -13.47 -18.00 0.77
CA PRO A 89 -13.10 -19.21 0.04
C PRO A 89 -11.76 -19.08 -0.70
N ARG A 90 -11.47 -17.89 -1.23
CA ARG A 90 -10.21 -17.60 -1.93
C ARG A 90 -9.05 -17.50 -0.94
N LEU A 91 -9.25 -16.80 0.18
CA LEU A 91 -8.26 -16.66 1.25
C LEU A 91 -7.85 -18.02 1.83
N LYS A 92 -8.83 -18.91 2.09
CA LYS A 92 -8.58 -20.27 2.61
C LYS A 92 -7.78 -21.17 1.67
N LYS A 93 -7.83 -20.94 0.35
CA LYS A 93 -6.97 -21.62 -0.63
C LYS A 93 -5.52 -21.10 -0.58
N GLY A 94 -5.30 -19.96 0.06
CA GLY A 94 -4.01 -19.32 0.22
C GLY A 94 -3.86 -18.09 -0.67
N TYR A 95 -3.02 -17.18 -0.21
CA TYR A 95 -2.73 -15.91 -0.85
C TYR A 95 -1.30 -15.45 -0.50
N SER A 96 -0.79 -14.46 -1.22
CA SER A 96 0.44 -13.73 -0.89
C SER A 96 0.16 -12.23 -0.78
N LEU A 97 0.91 -11.55 0.07
CA LEU A 97 0.82 -10.11 0.29
C LEU A 97 2.14 -9.44 -0.08
N VAL A 98 2.07 -8.38 -0.89
CA VAL A 98 3.20 -7.51 -1.20
C VAL A 98 2.87 -6.10 -0.72
N PHE A 99 3.68 -5.57 0.20
CA PHE A 99 3.53 -4.18 0.63
C PHE A 99 3.96 -3.24 -0.49
N LEU A 100 3.10 -2.27 -0.81
CA LEU A 100 3.31 -1.32 -1.90
C LEU A 100 3.82 0.03 -1.41
N GLY A 101 3.59 0.35 -0.14
CA GLY A 101 3.99 1.61 0.48
C GLY A 101 2.88 2.21 1.34
N ASN A 102 3.15 3.43 1.80
CA ASN A 102 2.22 4.21 2.60
C ASN A 102 2.08 5.64 2.07
N LEU A 103 0.96 6.26 2.43
CA LEU A 103 0.58 7.61 2.06
C LEU A 103 0.14 8.37 3.31
N ASN A 104 0.38 9.67 3.36
CA ASN A 104 -0.29 10.55 4.31
C ASN A 104 -1.47 11.21 3.59
N GLN A 105 -2.70 10.91 4.01
CA GLN A 105 -3.92 11.41 3.37
C GLN A 105 -4.89 11.92 4.42
N GLN A 106 -5.22 13.21 4.36
CA GLN A 106 -6.21 13.84 5.24
C GLN A 106 -5.95 13.60 6.74
N GLY A 107 -4.67 13.52 7.13
CA GLY A 107 -4.27 13.23 8.51
C GLY A 107 -4.30 11.75 8.91
N TYR A 108 -4.52 10.83 7.97
CA TYR A 108 -4.38 9.40 8.15
C TYR A 108 -3.07 8.90 7.54
N GLN A 109 -2.44 7.93 8.19
CA GLN A 109 -1.43 7.07 7.56
C GLN A 109 -2.17 5.94 6.83
N VAL A 110 -2.03 5.89 5.51
CA VAL A 110 -2.71 4.93 4.64
C VAL A 110 -1.69 3.95 4.09
N TYR A 111 -1.86 2.67 4.38
CA TYR A 111 -0.96 1.60 3.98
C TYR A 111 -1.59 0.75 2.88
N LEU A 112 -0.77 0.32 1.92
CA LEU A 112 -1.22 -0.37 0.71
C LEU A 112 -0.52 -1.72 0.56
N TRP A 113 -1.29 -2.75 0.25
CA TRP A 113 -0.78 -4.06 -0.12
C TRP A 113 -1.45 -4.56 -1.40
N LYS A 114 -0.70 -5.26 -2.23
CA LYS A 114 -1.23 -6.15 -3.25
C LYS A 114 -1.46 -7.52 -2.62
N LEU A 115 -2.68 -8.04 -2.76
CA LEU A 115 -3.08 -9.39 -2.34
C LEU A 115 -3.29 -10.24 -3.59
N THR A 116 -2.49 -11.29 -3.74
CA THR A 116 -2.59 -12.24 -4.86
C THR A 116 -3.10 -13.56 -4.35
N PHE A 117 -4.20 -14.06 -4.93
CA PHE A 117 -4.79 -15.35 -4.55
C PHE A 117 -4.14 -16.50 -5.30
N LYS A 118 -4.06 -17.67 -4.66
CA LYS A 118 -3.56 -18.90 -5.31
C LYS A 118 -4.56 -19.51 -6.30
N ASP A 119 -5.79 -19.00 -6.36
CA ASP A 119 -6.82 -19.48 -7.27
C ASP A 119 -6.71 -18.93 -8.71
N SER A 120 -5.65 -18.17 -9.00
CA SER A 120 -5.39 -17.54 -10.31
C SER A 120 -6.44 -16.51 -10.75
N GLY A 121 -7.33 -16.07 -9.85
CA GLY A 121 -8.21 -14.94 -10.11
C GLY A 121 -7.50 -13.59 -9.90
N ASP A 122 -8.27 -12.51 -10.06
CA ASP A 122 -7.73 -11.15 -9.95
C ASP A 122 -7.09 -10.87 -8.58
N ASP A 123 -6.03 -10.08 -8.62
CA ASP A 123 -5.38 -9.48 -7.46
C ASP A 123 -6.27 -8.41 -6.83
N ILE A 124 -6.11 -8.19 -5.53
CA ILE A 124 -6.80 -7.14 -4.78
C ILE A 124 -5.80 -6.11 -4.27
N LEU A 125 -6.12 -4.83 -4.44
CA LEU A 125 -5.49 -3.74 -3.70
C LEU A 125 -6.16 -3.61 -2.33
N ALA A 126 -5.43 -3.97 -1.28
CA ALA A 126 -5.87 -3.79 0.09
C ALA A 126 -5.33 -2.46 0.65
N ARG A 127 -6.22 -1.69 1.30
CA ARG A 127 -5.90 -0.38 1.87
C ARG A 127 -6.32 -0.32 3.33
N LEU A 128 -5.39 0.05 4.21
CA LEU A 128 -5.63 0.27 5.64
C LEU A 128 -5.33 1.73 6.00
N SER A 129 -6.31 2.45 6.53
CA SER A 129 -6.08 3.79 7.09
C SER A 129 -6.02 3.74 8.61
N LEU A 130 -4.99 4.36 9.17
CA LEU A 130 -4.77 4.49 10.61
C LEU A 130 -4.67 5.96 11.00
N LYS A 131 -5.29 6.30 12.13
CA LYS A 131 -5.11 7.57 12.83
C LYS A 131 -5.05 7.29 14.32
N ASP A 132 -4.00 7.79 14.98
CA ASP A 132 -3.75 7.57 16.40
C ASP A 132 -3.78 6.08 16.80
N GLY A 133 -3.26 5.22 15.91
CA GLY A 133 -3.22 3.76 16.10
C GLY A 133 -4.58 3.05 15.97
N LYS A 134 -5.65 3.75 15.60
CA LYS A 134 -6.99 3.18 15.37
C LYS A 134 -7.31 3.07 13.90
N ILE A 135 -8.07 2.05 13.54
CA ILE A 135 -8.52 1.84 12.16
C ILE A 135 -9.57 2.90 11.84
N GLY A 136 -9.29 3.72 10.83
CA GLY A 136 -10.25 4.64 10.22
C GLY A 136 -10.98 4.05 9.02
N GLY A 137 -10.41 3.00 8.41
CA GLY A 137 -10.96 2.40 7.21
C GLY A 137 -10.14 1.23 6.71
N PHE A 138 -10.82 0.30 6.04
CA PHE A 138 -10.23 -0.86 5.41
C PHE A 138 -10.99 -1.18 4.12
N TRP A 139 -10.28 -1.27 3.01
CA TRP A 139 -10.86 -1.51 1.68
C TRP A 139 -10.14 -2.64 0.96
N LEU A 140 -10.90 -3.38 0.16
CA LEU A 140 -10.46 -4.49 -0.67
C LEU A 140 -11.09 -4.27 -2.06
N ASN A 141 -10.27 -3.84 -3.01
CA ASN A 141 -10.69 -3.39 -4.35
C ASN A 141 -9.88 -4.03 -5.47
#